data_AF-A0A8I6AIB7-F1
#
_entry.id   AF-A0A8I6AIB7-F1
#
_cell.length_a   1.000
_cell.length_b   1.000
_cell.length_c   1.000
_cell.angle_alpha   90.00
_cell.angle_beta   90.00
_cell.angle_gamma   90.00
#
_symmetry.space_group_name_H-M   'P 1'
#
loop_
_entity.id
_entity.type
_entity.pdbx_description
1 polymer ?
#
loop_
_entity_poly.entity_id
_entity_poly.type
_entity_poly.pdbx_seq_one_letter_code
_entity_poly.pdbx_strand_id
1 'polypeptide(L)'
;MAMFEQMRANVGKLLKGIDRYNPENLATLERYVETQAKENAYDLEANLAVLKLYQFNPAFFQTTVTAQILLKALTNLPHTDFTLCKCMIDQAHQEERPIRQILYLGDLLETCHFQAFWQALDENMDLLEGITGFEDSVRKFICHVVGITYQHIDRWLLAEMLGDLTDNQLRVWMSKYGWSADESGQVFICSQEESIKPKNIVEKIDFDSKWPGAADTGETWCPQSSAGCAKHQAERSFLGWELSARFHCLIQVTSPGESVRDAG
;
A
#
# COMPACT_ATOMS: atom_id res chain seq x y z
N MET A 1 -14.27 -18.29 17.36
CA MET A 1 -13.04 -17.53 17.12
C MET A 1 -12.75 -17.68 15.65
N ALA A 2 -12.64 -16.58 14.91
CA ALA A 2 -12.34 -16.64 13.49
C ALA A 2 -10.97 -17.31 13.29
N MET A 3 -10.82 -18.09 12.23
CA MET A 3 -9.57 -18.82 11.92
C MET A 3 -8.39 -17.85 11.81
N PHE A 4 -8.63 -16.63 11.32
CA PHE A 4 -7.68 -15.53 11.32
C PHE A 4 -7.13 -15.15 12.70
N GLU A 5 -7.95 -15.07 13.75
CA GLU A 5 -7.50 -14.63 15.09
C GLU A 5 -6.53 -15.63 15.73
N GLN A 6 -6.79 -16.93 15.56
CA GLN A 6 -5.89 -17.98 16.03
C GLN A 6 -4.55 -17.96 15.27
N MET A 7 -4.60 -17.79 13.95
CA MET A 7 -3.39 -17.68 13.13
C MET A 7 -2.60 -16.41 13.45
N ARG A 8 -3.27 -15.28 13.70
CA ARG A 8 -2.64 -14.01 14.08
C ARG A 8 -1.81 -14.14 15.36
N ALA A 9 -2.32 -14.81 16.38
CA ALA A 9 -1.58 -15.03 17.63
C ALA A 9 -0.33 -15.90 17.42
N ASN A 10 -0.40 -16.89 16.52
CA ASN A 10 0.75 -17.73 16.17
C ASN A 10 1.79 -16.96 15.34
N VAL A 11 1.35 -16.27 14.29
CA VAL A 11 2.19 -15.43 13.42
C VAL A 11 2.85 -14.33 14.24
N GLY A 12 2.13 -13.67 15.14
CA GLY A 12 2.70 -12.65 16.04
C GLY A 12 3.78 -13.17 17.00
N LYS A 13 3.87 -14.48 17.25
CA LYS A 13 5.01 -15.10 17.95
C LYS A 13 6.17 -15.38 16.99
N LEU A 14 5.88 -15.90 15.80
CA LEU A 14 6.88 -16.19 14.77
C LEU A 14 7.61 -14.93 14.28
N LEU A 15 6.90 -13.80 14.20
CA LEU A 15 7.47 -12.52 13.81
C LEU A 15 8.36 -11.91 14.92
N LYS A 16 8.24 -12.39 16.16
CA LYS A 16 9.08 -11.95 17.29
C LYS A 16 10.35 -12.79 17.37
N GLY A 17 11.50 -12.15 17.11
CA GLY A 17 12.82 -12.75 17.30
C GLY A 17 13.45 -13.21 15.98
N ILE A 18 14.23 -14.29 16.05
CA ILE A 18 15.05 -14.79 14.93
C ILE A 18 14.25 -15.63 13.91
N ASP A 19 13.12 -16.21 14.34
CA ASP A 19 12.31 -17.12 13.52
C ASP A 19 11.63 -16.42 12.33
N ARG A 20 11.58 -15.08 12.35
CA ARG A 20 11.09 -14.25 11.24
C ARG A 20 11.85 -14.44 9.92
N TYR A 21 13.08 -14.96 9.99
CA TYR A 21 13.94 -15.20 8.83
C TYR A 21 14.06 -16.68 8.48
N ASN A 22 13.36 -17.56 9.20
CA ASN A 22 13.37 -18.99 8.90
C ASN A 22 12.44 -19.29 7.70
N PRO A 23 12.97 -19.79 6.57
CA PRO A 23 12.16 -20.13 5.39
C PRO A 23 11.16 -21.26 5.66
N GLU A 24 11.33 -22.08 6.71
CA GLU A 24 10.33 -23.11 7.08
C GLU A 24 8.99 -22.50 7.51
N ASN A 25 9.00 -21.25 7.99
CA ASN A 25 7.79 -20.54 8.38
C ASN A 25 7.01 -19.98 7.18
N LEU A 26 7.62 -19.97 5.99
CA LEU A 26 7.04 -19.36 4.80
C LEU A 26 5.70 -19.98 4.43
N ALA A 27 5.60 -21.32 4.44
CA ALA A 27 4.33 -22.02 4.17
C ALA A 27 3.20 -21.63 5.14
N THR A 28 3.52 -21.33 6.41
CA THR A 28 2.53 -20.86 7.38
C THR A 28 2.11 -19.41 7.09
N LEU A 29 3.08 -18.57 6.70
CA LEU A 29 2.83 -17.16 6.39
C LEU A 29 2.05 -17.00 5.07
N GLU A 30 2.36 -17.78 4.03
CA GLU A 30 1.63 -17.81 2.76
C GLU A 30 0.15 -18.16 2.98
N ARG A 31 -0.12 -19.23 3.76
CA ARG A 31 -1.49 -19.60 4.13
C ARG A 31 -2.19 -18.49 4.96
N TYR A 32 -1.42 -17.74 5.75
CA TYR A 32 -1.96 -16.60 6.48
C TYR A 32 -2.36 -15.45 5.55
N VAL A 33 -1.59 -15.19 4.49
CA VAL A 33 -1.96 -14.24 3.42
C VAL A 33 -3.24 -14.67 2.72
N GLU A 34 -3.39 -15.96 2.38
CA GLU A 34 -4.64 -16.45 1.78
C GLU A 34 -5.85 -16.25 2.70
N THR A 35 -5.66 -16.40 4.01
CA THR A 35 -6.72 -16.19 5.01
C THR A 35 -7.06 -14.70 5.11
N GLN A 36 -6.07 -13.80 5.02
CA GLN A 36 -6.29 -12.35 4.93
C GLN A 36 -7.14 -11.96 3.70
N ALA A 37 -6.89 -12.62 2.56
CA ALA A 37 -7.68 -12.41 1.34
C ALA A 37 -9.14 -12.86 1.52
N LYS A 38 -9.37 -14.06 2.07
CA LYS A 38 -10.70 -14.65 2.26
C LYS A 38 -11.53 -13.97 3.33
N GLU A 39 -10.95 -13.68 4.49
CA GLU A 39 -11.64 -13.11 5.66
C GLU A 39 -11.68 -11.57 5.66
N ASN A 40 -11.19 -10.93 4.59
CA ASN A 40 -11.02 -9.48 4.49
C ASN A 40 -10.27 -8.89 5.71
N ALA A 41 -9.23 -9.59 6.16
CA ALA A 41 -8.35 -9.14 7.22
C ALA A 41 -7.03 -8.60 6.65
N TYR A 42 -6.23 -7.93 7.47
CA TYR A 42 -4.97 -7.32 7.03
C TYR A 42 -3.94 -7.30 8.16
N ASP A 43 -2.73 -7.75 7.86
CA ASP A 43 -1.56 -7.70 8.74
C ASP A 43 -0.31 -7.35 7.93
N LEU A 44 0.06 -6.07 7.96
CA LEU A 44 1.21 -5.54 7.21
C LEU A 44 2.53 -6.19 7.62
N GLU A 45 2.74 -6.46 8.91
CA GLU A 45 4.02 -6.98 9.41
C GLU A 45 4.28 -8.38 8.86
N ALA A 46 3.24 -9.23 8.86
CA ALA A 46 3.30 -10.56 8.26
C ALA A 46 3.56 -10.50 6.75
N ASN A 47 2.89 -9.58 6.06
CA ASN A 47 3.02 -9.41 4.60
C ASN A 47 4.44 -8.96 4.22
N LEU A 48 5.01 -7.99 4.94
CA LEU A 48 6.39 -7.55 4.72
C LEU A 48 7.41 -8.64 5.07
N ALA A 49 7.14 -9.48 6.08
CA ALA A 49 8.00 -10.61 6.40
C ALA A 49 8.04 -11.64 5.25
N VAL A 50 6.90 -11.94 4.62
CA VAL A 50 6.83 -12.84 3.45
C VAL A 50 7.67 -12.28 2.30
N LEU A 51 7.46 -11.01 1.93
CA LEU A 51 8.22 -10.37 0.85
C LEU A 51 9.73 -10.34 1.16
N LYS A 52 10.09 -10.11 2.42
CA LYS A 52 11.50 -10.13 2.86
C LYS A 52 12.12 -11.53 2.79
N LEU A 53 11.35 -12.58 3.11
CA LEU A 53 11.82 -13.97 2.96
C LEU A 53 12.05 -14.33 1.49
N TYR A 54 11.19 -13.86 0.58
CA TYR A 54 11.40 -14.03 -0.86
C TYR A 54 12.64 -13.29 -1.37
N GLN A 55 12.93 -12.09 -0.86
CA GLN A 55 14.17 -11.37 -1.19
C GLN A 55 15.42 -12.16 -0.81
N PHE A 56 15.44 -12.75 0.40
CA PHE A 56 16.58 -13.54 0.85
C PHE A 56 16.68 -14.90 0.15
N ASN A 57 15.55 -15.44 -0.31
CA ASN A 57 15.49 -16.77 -0.90
C ASN A 57 14.66 -16.74 -2.21
N PRO A 58 15.25 -16.29 -3.34
CA PRO A 58 14.53 -16.16 -4.61
C PRO A 58 13.88 -17.47 -5.11
N ALA A 59 14.43 -18.62 -4.71
CA ALA A 59 13.90 -19.94 -5.09
C ALA A 59 12.49 -20.23 -4.54
N PHE A 60 12.07 -19.52 -3.48
CA PHE A 60 10.74 -19.66 -2.90
C PHE A 60 9.77 -18.56 -3.33
N PHE A 61 10.17 -17.68 -4.27
CA PHE A 61 9.31 -16.59 -4.71
C PHE A 61 8.00 -17.13 -5.29
N GLN A 62 6.88 -16.74 -4.68
CA GLN A 62 5.55 -17.09 -5.17
C GLN A 62 4.84 -15.85 -5.71
N THR A 63 4.60 -15.86 -7.02
CA THR A 63 3.94 -14.76 -7.73
C THR A 63 2.51 -14.54 -7.22
N THR A 64 1.74 -15.60 -7.00
CA THR A 64 0.33 -15.51 -6.56
C THR A 64 0.21 -14.87 -5.17
N VAL A 65 1.06 -15.27 -4.22
CA VAL A 65 1.06 -14.72 -2.86
C VAL A 65 1.49 -13.25 -2.89
N THR A 66 2.52 -12.93 -3.68
CA THR A 66 2.99 -11.54 -3.86
C THR A 66 1.89 -10.64 -4.45
N ALA A 67 1.16 -11.14 -5.46
CA ALA A 67 0.01 -10.45 -6.04
C ALA A 67 -1.09 -10.18 -4.98
N GLN A 68 -1.44 -11.17 -4.16
CA GLN A 68 -2.41 -11.02 -3.08
C GLN A 68 -1.96 -9.99 -2.04
N ILE A 69 -0.68 -9.98 -1.65
CA ILE A 69 -0.13 -8.98 -0.72
C ILE A 69 -0.27 -7.58 -1.30
N LEU A 70 0.08 -7.38 -2.56
CA LEU A 70 -0.02 -6.07 -3.22
C LEU A 70 -1.48 -5.61 -3.34
N LEU A 71 -2.38 -6.47 -3.78
CA LEU A 71 -3.81 -6.15 -3.88
C LEU A 71 -4.41 -5.83 -2.50
N LYS A 72 -4.04 -6.58 -1.45
CA LYS A 72 -4.46 -6.27 -0.09
C LYS A 72 -3.87 -4.96 0.43
N ALA A 73 -2.63 -4.62 0.06
CA ALA A 73 -2.06 -3.31 0.38
C ALA A 73 -2.82 -2.17 -0.30
N LEU A 74 -3.30 -2.35 -1.54
CA LEU A 74 -4.19 -1.38 -2.21
C LEU A 74 -5.51 -1.17 -1.46
N THR A 75 -6.06 -2.22 -0.84
CA THR A 75 -7.28 -2.08 -0.02
C THR A 75 -7.08 -1.28 1.26
N ASN A 76 -5.85 -1.01 1.67
CA ASN A 76 -5.51 -0.27 2.89
C ASN A 76 -5.05 1.18 2.63
N LEU A 77 -5.19 1.69 1.40
CA LEU A 77 -5.00 3.11 1.11
C LEU A 77 -5.94 3.97 1.99
N PRO A 78 -5.49 5.13 2.52
CA PRO A 78 -4.37 5.97 2.08
C PRO A 78 -2.99 5.67 2.73
N HIS A 79 -2.84 4.56 3.45
CA HIS A 79 -1.57 4.21 4.09
C HIS A 79 -0.46 3.90 3.07
N THR A 80 0.78 4.11 3.47
CA THR A 80 1.99 3.95 2.62
C THR A 80 2.40 2.50 2.36
N ASP A 81 1.58 1.55 2.81
CA ASP A 81 1.80 0.11 2.77
C ASP A 81 2.10 -0.39 1.36
N PHE A 82 1.40 0.14 0.35
CA PHE A 82 1.61 -0.24 -1.04
C PHE A 82 3.01 0.12 -1.53
N THR A 83 3.48 1.34 -1.21
CA THR A 83 4.84 1.78 -1.54
C THR A 83 5.89 0.94 -0.81
N LEU A 84 5.66 0.58 0.46
CA LEU A 84 6.56 -0.30 1.21
C LEU A 84 6.66 -1.67 0.57
N CYS A 85 5.52 -2.29 0.22
CA CYS A 85 5.49 -3.58 -0.46
C CYS A 85 6.20 -3.53 -1.83
N LYS A 86 5.97 -2.47 -2.62
CA LYS A 86 6.65 -2.25 -3.91
C LYS A 86 8.17 -2.20 -3.74
N CYS A 87 8.67 -1.51 -2.71
CA CYS A 87 10.10 -1.44 -2.42
C CYS A 87 10.71 -2.79 -1.99
N MET A 88 9.87 -3.73 -1.52
CA MET A 88 10.30 -5.07 -1.10
C MET A 88 10.33 -6.09 -2.25
N ILE A 89 9.96 -5.71 -3.48
CA ILE A 89 9.97 -6.60 -4.64
C ILE A 89 11.07 -6.16 -5.60
N ASP A 90 11.87 -7.10 -6.08
CA ASP A 90 12.92 -6.82 -7.06
C ASP A 90 12.35 -6.40 -8.41
N GLN A 91 13.07 -5.53 -9.11
CA GLN A 91 12.62 -4.97 -10.39
C GLN A 91 12.28 -6.06 -11.43
N ALA A 92 13.05 -7.15 -11.48
CA ALA A 92 12.76 -8.27 -12.38
C ALA A 92 11.34 -8.83 -12.15
N HIS A 93 10.99 -9.10 -10.90
CA HIS A 93 9.66 -9.58 -10.53
C HIS A 93 8.56 -8.51 -10.69
N GLN A 94 8.89 -7.22 -10.59
CA GLN A 94 7.93 -6.13 -10.84
C GLN A 94 7.49 -6.05 -12.30
N GLU A 95 8.34 -6.48 -13.24
CA GLU A 95 8.02 -6.47 -14.67
C GLU A 95 7.20 -7.70 -15.12
N GLU A 96 7.11 -8.73 -14.26
CA GLU A 96 6.38 -9.97 -14.52
C GLU A 96 4.86 -9.80 -14.38
N ARG A 97 4.09 -10.60 -15.15
CA ARG A 97 2.65 -10.69 -14.99
C ARG A 97 2.32 -11.67 -13.85
N PRO A 98 1.34 -11.39 -12.97
CA PRO A 98 0.45 -10.23 -12.96
C PRO A 98 0.92 -9.04 -12.10
N ILE A 99 2.14 -9.09 -11.54
CA ILE A 99 2.63 -8.06 -10.61
C ILE A 99 2.66 -6.69 -11.29
N ARG A 100 3.14 -6.60 -12.53
CA ARG A 100 3.17 -5.36 -13.31
C ARG A 100 1.79 -4.72 -13.43
N GLN A 101 0.75 -5.50 -13.68
CA GLN A 101 -0.62 -5.01 -13.77
C GLN A 101 -1.11 -4.44 -12.45
N ILE A 102 -0.82 -5.12 -11.34
CA ILE A 102 -1.21 -4.65 -10.00
C ILE A 102 -0.48 -3.35 -9.65
N LEU A 103 0.80 -3.23 -10.02
CA LEU A 103 1.56 -2.00 -9.85
C LEU A 103 0.97 -0.84 -10.67
N TYR A 104 0.51 -1.10 -11.89
CA TYR A 104 -0.18 -0.11 -12.71
C TYR A 104 -1.53 0.30 -12.12
N LEU A 105 -2.33 -0.65 -11.63
CA LEU A 105 -3.58 -0.35 -10.92
C LEU A 105 -3.34 0.52 -9.68
N GLY A 106 -2.26 0.24 -8.93
CA GLY A 106 -1.86 1.05 -7.79
C GLY A 106 -1.47 2.48 -8.16
N ASP A 107 -0.71 2.65 -9.23
CA ASP A 107 -0.32 3.97 -9.74
C ASP A 107 -1.54 4.82 -10.15
N LEU A 108 -2.55 4.20 -10.77
CA LEU A 108 -3.82 4.88 -11.09
C LEU A 108 -4.57 5.32 -9.84
N LEU A 109 -4.57 4.53 -8.76
CA LEU A 109 -5.18 4.93 -7.49
C LEU A 109 -4.39 6.03 -6.78
N GLU A 110 -3.06 5.96 -6.75
CA GLU A 110 -2.19 6.99 -6.16
C GLU A 110 -2.30 8.33 -6.91
N THR A 111 -2.44 8.30 -8.24
CA THR A 111 -2.63 9.48 -9.09
C THR A 111 -4.10 9.90 -9.24
N CYS A 112 -5.02 9.23 -8.54
CA CYS A 112 -6.47 9.52 -8.54
C CYS A 112 -7.16 9.40 -9.92
N HIS A 113 -6.62 8.61 -10.85
CA HIS A 113 -7.25 8.30 -12.14
C HIS A 113 -8.28 7.17 -12.00
N PHE A 114 -9.37 7.42 -11.26
CA PHE A 114 -10.33 6.39 -10.87
C PHE A 114 -11.06 5.74 -12.06
N GLN A 115 -11.40 6.51 -13.09
CA GLN A 115 -12.09 5.98 -14.29
C GLN A 115 -11.21 4.96 -15.03
N ALA A 116 -9.94 5.32 -15.27
CA ALA A 116 -8.96 4.44 -15.89
C ALA A 116 -8.67 3.21 -15.00
N PHE A 117 -8.71 3.37 -13.68
CA PHE A 117 -8.57 2.26 -12.74
C PHE A 117 -9.68 1.23 -12.92
N TRP A 118 -10.96 1.64 -12.95
CA TRP A 118 -12.08 0.70 -13.11
C TRP A 118 -12.04 -0.02 -14.46
N GLN A 119 -11.72 0.70 -15.54
CA GLN A 119 -11.56 0.09 -16.87
C GLN A 119 -10.42 -0.95 -16.89
N ALA A 120 -9.26 -0.60 -16.32
CA ALA A 120 -8.13 -1.53 -16.23
C ALA A 120 -8.44 -2.71 -15.29
N LEU A 121 -9.27 -2.52 -14.27
CA LEU A 121 -9.69 -3.57 -13.36
C LEU A 121 -10.61 -4.59 -14.05
N ASP A 122 -11.56 -4.11 -14.87
CA ASP A 122 -12.47 -4.96 -15.64
C ASP A 122 -11.71 -5.87 -16.62
N GLU A 123 -10.58 -5.40 -17.17
CA GLU A 123 -9.71 -6.21 -18.03
C GLU A 123 -8.90 -7.28 -17.26
N ASN A 124 -8.76 -7.12 -15.93
CA ASN A 124 -7.91 -7.95 -15.07
C ASN A 124 -8.70 -8.55 -13.87
N MET A 125 -9.98 -8.85 -14.08
CA MET A 125 -10.87 -9.38 -13.03
C MET A 125 -10.40 -10.70 -12.41
N ASP A 126 -9.63 -11.49 -13.14
CA ASP A 126 -9.02 -12.74 -12.67
C ASP A 126 -8.07 -12.52 -11.48
N LEU A 127 -7.46 -11.33 -11.38
CA LEU A 127 -6.56 -11.00 -10.27
C LEU A 127 -7.29 -10.83 -8.94
N LEU A 128 -8.58 -10.52 -8.97
CA LEU A 128 -9.39 -10.30 -7.77
C LEU A 128 -9.99 -11.60 -7.23
N GLU A 129 -9.84 -12.72 -7.93
CA GLU A 129 -10.41 -13.99 -7.52
C GLU A 129 -9.85 -14.40 -6.13
N GLY A 130 -10.76 -14.58 -5.17
CA GLY A 130 -10.42 -14.95 -3.79
C GLY A 130 -10.11 -13.80 -2.84
N ILE A 131 -10.17 -12.53 -3.28
CA ILE A 131 -10.05 -11.36 -2.41
C ILE A 131 -11.44 -10.80 -2.08
N THR A 132 -11.88 -11.00 -0.85
CA THR A 132 -13.18 -10.52 -0.39
C THR A 132 -13.14 -9.02 -0.10
N GLY A 133 -14.06 -8.26 -0.69
CA GLY A 133 -14.28 -6.84 -0.36
C GLY A 133 -13.27 -5.86 -0.97
N PHE A 134 -12.57 -6.24 -2.05
CA PHE A 134 -11.60 -5.37 -2.72
C PHE A 134 -12.23 -4.07 -3.23
N GLU A 135 -13.27 -4.17 -4.06
CA GLU A 135 -13.92 -3.01 -4.68
C GLU A 135 -14.50 -2.04 -3.63
N ASP A 136 -15.12 -2.58 -2.58
CA ASP A 136 -15.68 -1.77 -1.50
C ASP A 136 -14.59 -1.02 -0.73
N SER A 137 -13.43 -1.62 -0.53
CA SER A 137 -12.29 -0.94 0.09
C SER A 137 -11.73 0.16 -0.81
N VAL A 138 -11.63 -0.08 -2.12
CA VAL A 138 -11.24 0.97 -3.08
C VAL A 138 -12.26 2.11 -3.10
N ARG A 139 -13.57 1.81 -3.15
CA ARG A 139 -14.63 2.83 -3.08
C ARG A 139 -14.56 3.65 -1.79
N LYS A 140 -14.24 3.03 -0.65
CA LYS A 140 -14.03 3.78 0.61
C LYS A 140 -12.88 4.78 0.50
N PHE A 141 -11.78 4.39 -0.16
CA PHE A 141 -10.66 5.28 -0.42
C PHE A 141 -11.08 6.43 -1.35
N ILE A 142 -11.75 6.14 -2.46
CA ILE A 142 -12.27 7.17 -3.37
C ILE A 142 -13.20 8.14 -2.63
N CYS A 143 -14.13 7.63 -1.82
CA CYS A 143 -15.00 8.47 -1.00
C CYS A 143 -14.22 9.34 0.00
N HIS A 144 -13.12 8.84 0.57
CA HIS A 144 -12.24 9.61 1.43
C HIS A 144 -11.55 10.76 0.66
N VAL A 145 -11.02 10.47 -0.53
CA VAL A 145 -10.40 11.49 -1.40
C VAL A 145 -11.42 12.56 -1.79
N VAL A 146 -12.62 12.17 -2.23
CA VAL A 146 -13.71 13.09 -2.57
C VAL A 146 -14.11 13.95 -1.38
N GLY A 147 -14.22 13.34 -0.18
CA GLY A 147 -14.51 14.01 1.08
C GLY A 147 -13.51 15.10 1.49
N ILE A 148 -12.28 15.04 0.95
CA ILE A 148 -11.22 16.02 1.20
C ILE A 148 -11.17 17.09 0.11
N THR A 149 -11.44 16.71 -1.14
CA THR A 149 -11.12 17.52 -2.33
C THR A 149 -12.30 18.30 -2.89
N TYR A 150 -13.54 17.88 -2.62
CA TYR A 150 -14.75 18.51 -3.16
C TYR A 150 -15.61 19.12 -2.05
N GLN A 151 -16.22 20.28 -2.35
CA GLN A 151 -17.31 20.85 -1.57
C GLN A 151 -18.67 20.41 -2.15
N HIS A 152 -18.78 20.49 -3.47
CA HIS A 152 -19.89 19.96 -4.25
C HIS A 152 -19.33 19.14 -5.41
N ILE A 153 -19.96 18.02 -5.73
CA ILE A 153 -19.62 17.16 -6.88
C ILE A 153 -20.88 16.80 -7.63
N ASP A 154 -20.85 16.80 -8.96
CA ASP A 154 -22.01 16.34 -9.72
C ASP A 154 -22.27 14.85 -9.48
N ARG A 155 -23.56 14.49 -9.36
CA ARG A 155 -23.95 13.11 -9.07
C ARG A 155 -23.46 12.11 -10.11
N TRP A 156 -23.47 12.49 -11.38
CA TRP A 156 -23.02 11.65 -12.48
C TRP A 156 -21.50 11.38 -12.38
N LEU A 157 -20.71 12.42 -12.09
CA LEU A 157 -19.26 12.31 -11.93
C LEU A 157 -18.89 11.44 -10.72
N LEU A 158 -19.63 11.57 -9.60
CA LEU A 158 -19.43 10.72 -8.44
C LEU A 158 -19.73 9.24 -8.74
N ALA A 159 -20.78 8.97 -9.52
CA ALA A 159 -21.10 7.60 -9.94
C ALA A 159 -19.98 7.01 -10.80
N GLU A 160 -19.47 7.80 -11.75
CA GLU A 160 -18.39 7.41 -12.65
C GLU A 160 -17.08 7.14 -11.88
N MET A 161 -16.71 8.01 -10.93
CA MET A 161 -15.54 7.82 -10.07
C MET A 161 -15.64 6.54 -9.22
N LEU A 162 -16.84 6.11 -8.84
CA LEU A 162 -17.05 4.91 -8.02
C LEU A 162 -17.24 3.62 -8.84
N GLY A 163 -17.04 3.69 -10.17
CA GLY A 163 -17.13 2.55 -11.08
C GLY A 163 -18.54 2.33 -11.61
N ASP A 164 -19.14 3.37 -12.18
CA ASP A 164 -20.47 3.36 -12.82
C ASP A 164 -21.57 2.72 -11.98
N LEU A 165 -21.60 3.08 -10.69
CA LEU A 165 -22.60 2.58 -9.76
C LEU A 165 -24.03 3.00 -10.16
N THR A 166 -24.97 2.08 -9.94
CA THR A 166 -26.39 2.39 -10.09
C THR A 166 -26.84 3.44 -9.08
N ASP A 167 -27.90 4.18 -9.42
CA ASP A 167 -28.48 5.24 -8.57
C ASP A 167 -28.75 4.79 -7.13
N ASN A 168 -29.20 3.54 -6.96
CA ASN A 168 -29.50 2.93 -5.68
C ASN A 168 -28.23 2.64 -4.86
N GLN A 169 -27.19 2.09 -5.48
CA GLN A 169 -25.91 1.84 -4.81
C GLN A 169 -25.24 3.14 -4.40
N LEU A 170 -25.28 4.14 -5.28
CA LEU A 170 -24.73 5.47 -5.01
C LEU A 170 -25.38 6.10 -3.76
N ARG A 171 -26.72 6.00 -3.61
CA ARG A 171 -27.42 6.49 -2.42
C ARG A 171 -26.96 5.81 -1.13
N VAL A 172 -26.64 4.51 -1.17
CA VAL A 172 -26.11 3.79 0.00
C VAL A 172 -24.75 4.35 0.41
N TRP A 173 -23.86 4.60 -0.56
CA TRP A 173 -22.56 5.23 -0.30
C TRP A 173 -22.71 6.66 0.21
N MET A 174 -23.57 7.47 -0.41
CA MET A 174 -23.86 8.83 0.06
C MET A 174 -24.38 8.85 1.51
N SER A 175 -25.34 7.98 1.84
CA SER A 175 -25.89 7.88 3.19
C SER A 175 -24.84 7.45 4.23
N LYS A 176 -23.85 6.64 3.83
CA LYS A 176 -22.79 6.18 4.72
C LYS A 176 -21.80 7.29 5.08
N TYR A 177 -21.56 8.22 4.15
CA TYR A 177 -20.66 9.36 4.34
C TYR A 177 -21.39 10.66 4.71
N GLY A 178 -22.71 10.62 4.86
CA GLY A 178 -23.52 11.77 5.26
C GLY A 178 -23.70 12.81 4.16
N TRP A 179 -23.55 12.43 2.89
CA TRP A 179 -23.68 13.33 1.75
C TRP A 179 -25.13 13.46 1.29
N SER A 180 -25.55 14.69 1.00
CA SER A 180 -26.90 15.02 0.52
C SER A 180 -26.86 15.52 -0.92
N ALA A 181 -27.85 15.12 -1.73
CA ALA A 181 -28.05 15.72 -3.05
C ALA A 181 -28.91 16.97 -2.94
N ASP A 182 -28.47 18.05 -3.58
CA ASP A 182 -29.22 19.29 -3.77
C ASP A 182 -30.23 19.14 -4.94
N GLU A 183 -31.20 20.06 -4.99
CA GLU A 183 -32.23 20.11 -6.06
C GLU A 183 -31.63 20.29 -7.46
N SER A 184 -30.39 20.78 -7.56
CA SER A 184 -29.62 20.96 -8.80
C SER A 184 -28.96 19.67 -9.31
N GLY A 185 -29.05 18.55 -8.58
CA GLY A 185 -28.38 17.29 -8.93
C GLY A 185 -26.90 17.22 -8.52
N GLN A 186 -26.44 18.18 -7.71
CA GLN A 186 -25.10 18.17 -7.11
C GLN A 186 -25.13 17.55 -5.72
N VAL A 187 -24.07 16.85 -5.35
CA VAL A 187 -23.90 16.24 -4.04
C VAL A 187 -23.04 17.15 -3.18
N PHE A 188 -23.58 17.58 -2.04
CA PHE A 188 -22.86 18.33 -1.03
C PHE A 188 -21.98 17.38 -0.19
N ILE A 189 -20.69 17.71 -0.11
CA ILE A 189 -19.65 16.88 0.51
C ILE A 189 -19.18 17.51 1.83
N CYS A 190 -18.64 18.73 1.79
CA CYS A 190 -18.22 19.46 2.99
C CYS A 190 -18.39 20.97 2.83
N SER A 191 -18.55 21.67 3.96
CA SER A 191 -18.63 23.14 3.97
C SER A 191 -17.25 23.78 3.81
N GLN A 192 -17.24 25.01 3.29
CA GLN A 192 -16.02 25.75 2.97
C GLN A 192 -15.09 25.95 4.17
N GLU A 193 -15.62 26.08 5.39
CA GLU A 193 -14.84 26.27 6.63
C GLU A 193 -13.97 25.05 7.01
N GLU A 194 -14.39 23.84 6.63
CA GLU A 194 -13.67 22.60 6.91
C GLU A 194 -12.64 22.22 5.82
N SER A 195 -12.80 22.78 4.61
CA SER A 195 -11.95 22.55 3.44
C SER A 195 -10.65 23.38 3.43
N ILE A 196 -10.57 24.44 4.24
CA ILE A 196 -9.42 25.37 4.26
C ILE A 196 -8.20 24.78 5.00
N LYS A 197 -8.37 23.67 5.73
CA LYS A 197 -7.24 22.97 6.37
C LYS A 197 -6.57 22.04 5.36
N PRO A 198 -5.25 22.14 5.12
CA PRO A 198 -4.55 21.20 4.26
C PRO A 198 -4.69 19.79 4.84
N LYS A 199 -5.34 18.89 4.11
CA LYS A 199 -5.46 17.47 4.45
C LYS A 199 -4.63 16.69 3.43
N ASN A 200 -3.72 15.85 3.92
CA ASN A 200 -2.94 14.98 3.05
C ASN A 200 -3.85 13.87 2.49
N ILE A 201 -3.87 13.73 1.17
CA ILE A 201 -4.66 12.72 0.45
C ILE A 201 -4.05 11.32 0.61
N VAL A 202 -2.72 11.28 0.77
CA VAL A 202 -1.93 10.07 1.01
C VAL A 202 -0.97 10.36 2.15
N GLU A 203 -0.79 9.40 3.06
CA GLU A 203 0.25 9.52 4.10
C GLU A 203 1.62 9.63 3.42
N LYS A 204 2.46 10.56 3.89
CA LYS A 204 3.86 10.62 3.43
C LYS A 204 4.68 9.65 4.27
N ILE A 205 5.58 8.92 3.62
CA ILE A 205 6.57 8.11 4.32
C ILE A 205 7.60 9.08 4.92
N ASP A 206 7.58 9.22 6.24
CA ASP A 206 8.64 9.92 6.98
C ASP A 206 9.74 8.92 7.38
N PHE A 207 10.94 9.43 7.66
CA PHE A 207 12.11 8.59 7.92
C PHE A 207 11.93 7.67 9.15
N ASP A 208 11.15 8.10 10.14
CA ASP A 208 10.81 7.33 11.35
C ASP A 208 9.72 6.27 11.12
N SER A 209 8.99 6.34 10.01
CA SER A 209 7.98 5.33 9.63
C SER A 209 8.62 3.99 9.23
N LYS A 210 9.93 4.00 8.94
CA LYS A 210 10.70 2.78 8.70
C LYS A 210 11.13 2.20 10.04
N TRP A 211 10.39 1.18 10.48
CA TRP A 211 10.74 0.20 11.52
C TRP A 211 10.28 0.52 12.97
N PRO A 212 9.31 -0.23 13.54
CA PRO A 212 8.88 -0.10 14.95
C PRO A 212 9.91 -0.53 16.00
N GLY A 213 11.19 -0.69 15.63
CA GLY A 213 12.27 -1.13 16.52
C GLY A 213 13.37 -0.10 16.75
N ALA A 214 13.19 1.15 16.32
CA ALA A 214 14.16 2.23 16.56
C ALA A 214 13.85 3.06 17.83
N ALA A 215 12.68 2.88 18.43
CA ALA A 215 12.20 3.74 19.52
C ALA A 215 12.63 3.32 20.94
N ASP A 216 13.48 2.31 21.10
CA ASP A 216 13.87 1.84 22.43
C ASP A 216 15.38 1.63 22.55
N THR A 217 16.13 2.69 22.28
CA THR A 217 17.44 2.88 22.91
C THR A 217 17.53 4.33 23.34
N GLY A 218 16.94 4.63 24.51
CA GLY A 218 17.38 5.77 25.31
C GLY A 218 18.89 5.66 25.48
N GLU A 219 19.59 6.68 25.00
CA GLU A 219 21.04 6.78 25.09
C GLU A 219 21.50 6.59 26.55
N THR A 220 22.48 5.72 26.76
CA THR A 220 23.71 6.14 27.44
C THR A 220 24.86 5.32 26.89
N TRP A 221 25.57 5.95 25.95
CA TRP A 221 26.82 5.48 25.39
C TRP A 221 27.87 5.42 26.50
N CYS A 222 28.42 4.23 26.79
CA CYS A 222 29.56 4.05 27.68
C CYS A 222 30.68 3.37 26.88
N PRO A 223 31.85 4.01 26.66
CA PRO A 223 32.81 3.53 25.66
C PRO A 223 33.87 2.65 26.30
N GLN A 224 33.64 1.34 26.46
CA GLN A 224 34.75 0.39 26.72
C GLN A 224 34.57 -0.97 26.03
N SER A 225 35.45 -1.19 25.04
CA SER A 225 36.13 -2.43 24.62
C SER A 225 35.39 -3.77 24.69
N SER A 226 35.22 -4.43 23.54
CA SER A 226 36.08 -5.57 23.11
C SER A 226 35.49 -6.33 21.90
N ALA A 227 36.24 -6.31 20.80
CA ALA A 227 36.44 -7.24 19.68
C ALA A 227 35.36 -8.25 19.15
N GLY A 228 34.12 -8.30 19.65
CA GLY A 228 33.14 -9.32 19.24
C GLY A 228 32.06 -8.88 18.23
N CYS A 229 31.89 -7.59 17.97
CA CYS A 229 30.68 -7.05 17.31
C CYS A 229 30.78 -6.90 15.78
N ALA A 230 31.93 -7.18 15.17
CA ALA A 230 32.21 -6.80 13.78
C ALA A 230 31.42 -7.58 12.70
N LYS A 231 30.84 -8.75 13.02
CA LYS A 231 30.09 -9.54 12.02
C LYS A 231 28.60 -9.18 11.93
N HIS A 232 27.95 -8.77 13.03
CA HIS A 232 26.52 -8.38 13.02
C HIS A 232 26.27 -6.93 12.59
N GLN A 233 27.32 -6.10 12.54
CA GLN A 233 27.21 -4.69 12.19
C GLN A 233 27.37 -4.43 10.67
N ALA A 234 27.97 -5.37 9.93
CA ALA A 234 28.13 -5.30 8.48
C ALA A 234 26.82 -5.59 7.71
N GLU A 235 25.95 -6.48 8.21
CA GLU A 235 24.66 -6.79 7.56
C GLU A 235 23.60 -5.70 7.78
N ARG A 236 23.65 -4.97 8.91
CA ARG A 236 22.79 -3.81 9.17
C ARG A 236 23.14 -2.59 8.33
N SER A 237 24.38 -2.48 7.85
CA SER A 237 24.83 -1.38 7.00
C SER A 237 24.58 -1.63 5.51
N PHE A 238 24.54 -2.91 5.07
CA PHE A 238 24.30 -3.26 3.67
C PHE A 238 22.86 -2.93 3.20
N LEU A 239 21.85 -3.29 4.00
CA LEU A 239 20.44 -2.97 3.71
C LEU A 239 20.15 -1.46 3.74
N GLY A 240 20.84 -0.72 4.63
CA GLY A 240 20.72 0.74 4.72
C GLY A 240 21.37 1.47 3.53
N TRP A 241 22.44 0.91 2.97
CA TRP A 241 23.13 1.47 1.80
C TRP A 241 22.43 1.13 0.48
N GLU A 242 21.87 -0.07 0.31
CA GLU A 242 21.10 -0.42 -0.90
C GLU A 242 19.79 0.37 -1.02
N LEU A 243 19.12 0.65 0.11
CA LEU A 243 17.92 1.51 0.14
C LEU A 243 18.24 2.99 -0.13
N SER A 244 19.41 3.48 0.27
CA SER A 244 19.88 4.85 -0.03
C SER A 244 20.31 5.00 -1.49
N ALA A 245 20.99 3.99 -2.05
CA ALA A 245 21.46 3.99 -3.44
C ALA A 245 20.32 3.90 -4.47
N ARG A 246 19.24 3.16 -4.17
CA ARG A 246 18.06 3.10 -5.06
C ARG A 246 17.21 4.39 -5.03
N PHE A 247 17.18 5.12 -3.92
CA PHE A 247 16.47 6.41 -3.81
C PHE A 247 17.15 7.54 -4.60
N HIS A 248 18.48 7.52 -4.75
CA HIS A 248 19.20 8.56 -5.48
C HIS A 248 19.11 8.41 -7.02
N CYS A 249 18.81 7.21 -7.53
CA CYS A 249 18.71 6.96 -8.97
C CYS A 249 17.34 7.35 -9.57
N LEU A 250 16.27 7.35 -8.76
CA LEU A 250 14.91 7.68 -9.19
C LEU A 250 14.63 9.20 -9.31
N ILE A 251 15.47 10.06 -8.73
CA ILE A 251 15.29 11.52 -8.78
C ILE A 251 15.92 12.14 -10.06
N GLN A 252 16.76 11.42 -10.81
CA GLN A 252 17.42 11.98 -12.00
C GLN A 252 16.76 11.66 -13.36
N VAL A 253 15.64 10.91 -13.42
CA VAL A 253 15.05 10.49 -14.70
C VAL A 253 13.71 11.20 -15.04
N THR A 254 13.19 12.05 -14.16
CA THR A 254 11.97 12.85 -14.41
C THR A 254 12.25 14.36 -14.46
N SER A 255 13.03 14.78 -15.46
CA SER A 255 12.95 16.15 -15.98
C SER A 255 13.00 16.10 -17.51
N PRO A 256 11.85 16.29 -18.20
CA PRO A 256 11.86 16.63 -19.62
C PRO A 256 12.35 18.08 -19.78
N GLY A 257 13.29 18.27 -20.71
CA GLY A 257 14.15 19.45 -20.79
C GLY A 257 13.47 20.79 -21.02
N GLU A 258 14.07 21.83 -20.44
CA GLU A 258 13.90 23.20 -20.89
C GLU A 258 14.77 23.46 -22.12
N SER A 259 14.09 23.70 -23.23
CA SER A 259 14.63 24.31 -24.43
C SER A 259 15.11 25.74 -24.13
N VAL A 260 16.40 26.00 -24.34
CA VAL A 260 16.94 27.37 -24.40
C VAL A 260 16.91 27.85 -25.85
N ARG A 261 15.99 28.77 -26.15
CA ARG A 261 16.10 29.89 -27.11
C ARG A 261 15.79 31.13 -26.24
N ASP A 262 16.49 32.26 -26.23
CA ASP A 262 17.13 33.06 -27.28
C ASP A 262 18.13 34.06 -26.67
N ALA A 263 18.93 34.67 -27.57
CA ALA A 263 19.50 36.03 -27.54
C ALA A 263 20.82 36.31 -26.80
N GLY A 264 21.85 36.62 -27.60
CA GLY A 264 23.13 37.22 -27.20
C GLY A 264 24.21 37.02 -28.25
#